data_AF-A0A8S3Y5F4-F1
#
_entry.id   AF-A0A8S3Y5F4-F1
#
_cell.length_a   1.000
_cell.length_b   1.000
_cell.length_c   1.000
_cell.angle_alpha   90.00
_cell.angle_beta   90.00
_cell.angle_gamma   90.00
#
_symmetry.space_group_name_H-M   'P 1'
#
loop_
_entity.id
_entity.type
_entity.pdbx_description
1 polymer ?
#
loop_
_entity_poly.entity_id
_entity_poly.type
_entity_poly.pdbx_seq_one_letter_code
_entity_poly.pdbx_strand_id
1 'polypeptide(L)'
;MTEKQDLEGGDPNLECTKQIVELPVLPKPLTLEEKKYLLAVERGDKVNVRRIIQKAHRKNGVDINCVDALGRGALTLAIDGENLEMVELLVVMGVETKDALLQAINAEFVEAVELLLEHEELIYKPGESYSWQKVDPNTAMFTRDITPLMLAAHKNNYEIIKILLDRGANLPDPHDIRCGCDDCIRDSTEDSLRHTLARLNEYRALASPSLIALSSNDPILTAFELSWELRNLAYAEQESKTEYLELRRQVQKFAVDLLDQSRSSHELAVILNHDSKEPPFIEGEHMKLSRLELAINFKQKKFVAHPNIQQLLASIWYEGVPGFRRKSAIEKIMIIFRTIKDLNKELLKQRGNAPTYLEIAVFIYVLGFIWEETQEIYVEGIHSYLRNLWNFIDFTRNSLYVAVALLRLVAYLQQTAEIKKNSQTRFIPREQWDAFDPQLIAEGLFAAANIFSALKLLHLFSINPHLGPLQISLGRMVIDIVKFFFIYTLVLFAFACGLNQLLWYFADLEKRKCYVLPGGLPDWDNAGDSCMKWRSFGK
;
A
#
# COMPACT_ATOMS: atom_id res chain seq x y z
N MET A 1 -53.24 -9.72 14.02
CA MET A 1 -52.70 -9.58 12.66
C MET A 1 -51.20 -9.50 12.77
N THR A 2 -50.54 -10.54 12.25
CA THR A 2 -49.10 -10.79 12.09
C THR A 2 -48.26 -10.81 13.37
N GLU A 3 -48.19 -12.02 13.91
CA GLU A 3 -47.34 -12.51 14.99
C GLU A 3 -45.85 -12.41 14.65
N LYS A 4 -45.06 -12.11 15.69
CA LYS A 4 -43.61 -12.35 15.75
C LYS A 4 -43.38 -13.86 15.62
N GLN A 5 -42.62 -14.26 14.61
CA GLN A 5 -41.97 -15.57 14.61
C GLN A 5 -40.63 -15.41 15.31
N ASP A 6 -40.59 -15.88 16.55
CA ASP A 6 -39.37 -16.19 17.27
C ASP A 6 -38.66 -17.31 16.50
N LEU A 7 -37.50 -17.02 15.91
CA LEU A 7 -36.56 -18.01 15.39
C LEU A 7 -35.86 -18.68 16.58
N GLU A 8 -36.61 -19.47 17.34
CA GLU A 8 -36.07 -20.53 18.17
C GLU A 8 -35.87 -21.77 17.30
N GLY A 9 -34.62 -22.06 16.99
CA GLY A 9 -34.23 -23.19 16.15
C GLY A 9 -32.72 -23.36 16.09
N GLY A 10 -32.04 -23.20 17.23
CA GLY A 10 -30.69 -23.70 17.40
C GLY A 10 -30.80 -25.21 17.58
N ASP A 11 -30.25 -25.97 16.64
CA ASP A 11 -30.19 -27.42 16.69
C ASP A 11 -29.48 -27.84 18.00
N PRO A 12 -30.15 -28.53 18.95
CA PRO A 12 -29.55 -28.90 20.23
C PRO A 12 -28.49 -30.03 20.12
N ASN A 13 -28.18 -30.45 18.90
CA ASN A 13 -27.20 -31.50 18.60
C ASN A 13 -25.85 -30.97 18.07
N LEU A 14 -25.60 -29.66 18.09
CA LEU A 14 -24.22 -29.17 17.97
C LEU A 14 -23.52 -29.38 19.32
N GLU A 15 -23.26 -30.65 19.65
CA GLU A 15 -22.23 -30.99 20.61
C GLU A 15 -20.95 -30.30 20.14
N CYS A 16 -20.62 -29.18 20.80
CA CYS A 16 -19.27 -28.66 20.80
C CYS A 16 -18.43 -29.73 21.47
N THR A 17 -18.02 -30.74 20.68
CA THR A 17 -16.94 -31.64 21.03
C THR A 17 -15.71 -30.77 21.17
N LYS A 18 -15.51 -30.21 22.35
CA LYS A 18 -14.19 -29.76 22.79
C LYS A 18 -13.29 -30.95 22.56
N GLN A 19 -12.50 -30.90 21.49
CA GLN A 19 -11.46 -31.88 21.26
C GLN A 19 -10.66 -31.95 22.56
N ILE A 20 -10.70 -33.12 23.18
CA ILE A 20 -9.90 -33.40 24.37
C ILE A 20 -8.46 -33.19 23.90
N VAL A 21 -7.81 -32.15 24.40
CA VAL A 21 -6.40 -31.92 24.14
C VAL A 21 -5.66 -33.07 24.79
N GLU A 22 -5.32 -34.10 24.01
CA GLU A 22 -4.52 -35.22 24.48
C GLU A 22 -3.19 -34.67 24.97
N LEU A 23 -2.87 -34.99 26.23
CA LEU A 23 -1.59 -34.64 26.83
C LEU A 23 -0.44 -35.16 25.95
N PRO A 24 0.59 -34.36 25.69
CA PRO A 24 1.70 -34.77 24.84
C PRO A 24 2.35 -36.03 25.42
N VAL A 25 2.53 -37.04 24.57
CA VAL A 25 3.20 -38.29 24.95
C VAL A 25 4.67 -37.95 25.21
N LEU A 26 5.06 -37.96 26.48
CA LEU A 26 6.45 -37.73 26.86
C LEU A 26 7.35 -38.82 26.25
N PRO A 27 8.50 -38.47 25.66
CA PRO A 27 9.38 -39.43 25.02
C PRO A 27 9.84 -40.49 26.03
N LYS A 28 9.68 -41.76 25.65
CA LYS A 28 10.11 -42.89 26.47
C LYS A 28 11.64 -42.85 26.62
N PRO A 29 12.19 -43.20 27.80
CA PRO A 29 13.64 -43.27 27.97
C PRO A 29 14.23 -44.35 27.05
N LEU A 30 15.14 -43.94 26.16
CA LEU A 30 15.79 -44.85 25.21
C LEU A 30 16.58 -45.94 25.92
N THR A 31 16.48 -47.16 25.39
CA THR A 31 17.33 -48.29 25.77
C THR A 31 18.79 -48.08 25.34
N LEU A 32 19.71 -48.83 25.93
CA LEU A 32 21.13 -48.77 25.56
C LEU A 32 21.39 -49.19 24.10
N GLU A 33 20.58 -50.10 23.53
CA GLU A 33 20.71 -50.48 22.12
C GLU A 33 20.21 -49.37 21.19
N GLU A 34 19.09 -48.71 21.50
CA GLU A 34 18.56 -47.56 20.74
C GLU A 34 19.50 -46.35 20.78
N LYS A 35 20.11 -46.05 21.95
CA LYS A 35 21.14 -45.00 22.04
C LYS A 35 22.35 -45.29 21.16
N LYS A 36 22.80 -46.55 21.11
CA LYS A 36 23.91 -46.97 20.24
C LYS A 36 23.52 -46.88 18.76
N TYR A 37 22.27 -47.20 18.44
CA TYR A 37 21.73 -47.08 17.09
C TYR A 37 21.75 -45.63 16.61
N LEU A 38 21.13 -44.70 17.35
CA LEU A 38 21.10 -43.29 16.97
C LEU A 38 22.50 -42.67 16.90
N LEU A 39 23.40 -43.01 17.84
CA LEU A 39 24.80 -42.56 17.79
C LEU A 39 25.57 -43.13 16.58
N ALA A 40 25.25 -44.33 16.12
CA ALA A 40 25.88 -44.91 14.93
C ALA A 40 25.39 -44.21 13.65
N VAL A 41 24.12 -43.81 13.61
CA VAL A 41 23.55 -43.00 12.53
C VAL A 41 24.21 -41.62 12.48
N GLU A 42 24.29 -40.92 13.62
CA GLU A 42 24.92 -39.59 13.73
C GLU A 42 26.41 -39.61 13.31
N ARG A 43 27.12 -40.71 13.57
CA ARG A 43 28.51 -40.90 13.14
C ARG A 43 28.66 -41.34 11.69
N GLY A 44 27.58 -41.65 10.98
CA GLY A 44 27.61 -42.16 9.61
C GLY A 44 28.09 -43.60 9.46
N ASP A 45 28.07 -44.43 10.52
CA ASP A 45 28.55 -45.82 10.48
C ASP A 45 27.49 -46.78 9.91
N LYS A 46 27.41 -46.81 8.59
CA LYS A 46 26.40 -47.60 7.84
C LYS A 46 26.46 -49.10 8.15
N VAL A 47 27.65 -49.65 8.37
CA VAL A 47 27.83 -51.09 8.59
C VAL A 47 27.20 -51.49 9.92
N ASN A 48 27.47 -50.72 10.97
CA ASN A 48 26.86 -50.96 12.27
C ASN A 48 25.36 -50.70 12.26
N VAL A 49 24.90 -49.61 11.61
CA VAL A 49 23.47 -49.31 11.46
C VAL A 49 22.74 -50.44 10.76
N ARG A 50 23.22 -50.91 9.60
CA ARG A 50 22.64 -52.06 8.87
C ARG A 50 22.55 -53.31 9.73
N ARG A 51 23.61 -53.61 10.49
CA ARG A 51 23.64 -54.78 11.38
C ARG A 51 22.63 -54.67 12.51
N ILE A 52 22.48 -53.48 13.11
CA ILE A 52 21.52 -53.24 14.20
C ILE A 52 20.09 -53.37 13.67
N ILE A 53 19.77 -52.77 12.52
CA ILE A 53 18.42 -52.85 11.93
C ILE A 53 18.06 -54.29 11.53
N GLN A 54 18.98 -55.03 10.91
CA GLN A 54 18.75 -56.45 10.60
C GLN A 54 18.56 -57.31 11.85
N LYS A 55 19.28 -57.00 12.93
CA LYS A 55 19.09 -57.67 14.23
C LYS A 55 17.72 -57.33 14.82
N ALA A 56 17.28 -56.07 14.71
CA ALA A 56 15.96 -55.61 15.16
C ALA A 56 14.81 -56.33 14.44
N HIS A 57 14.91 -56.50 13.11
CA HIS A 57 13.93 -57.26 12.34
C HIS A 57 13.84 -58.75 12.73
N ARG A 58 14.94 -59.33 13.21
CA ARG A 58 14.99 -60.75 13.62
C ARG A 58 14.58 -60.97 15.08
N LYS A 59 14.86 -60.00 15.94
CA LYS A 59 14.55 -60.01 17.37
C LYS A 59 13.88 -58.69 17.67
N ASN A 60 12.55 -58.68 17.87
CA ASN A 60 11.73 -57.51 18.23
C ASN A 60 12.15 -56.86 19.56
N GLY A 61 13.37 -56.33 19.64
CA GLY A 61 13.98 -55.80 20.86
C GLY A 61 14.51 -54.38 20.74
N VAL A 62 14.47 -53.78 19.54
CA VAL A 62 14.89 -52.40 19.28
C VAL A 62 13.83 -51.75 18.41
N ASP A 63 13.29 -50.62 18.84
CA ASP A 63 12.44 -49.79 18.00
C ASP A 63 13.32 -49.03 16.99
N ILE A 64 13.07 -49.23 15.70
CA ILE A 64 13.82 -48.58 14.61
C ILE A 64 13.42 -47.11 14.49
N ASN A 65 12.20 -46.76 14.90
CA ASN A 65 11.62 -45.42 14.84
C ASN A 65 11.78 -44.67 16.19
N CYS A 66 12.75 -45.08 17.01
CA CYS A 66 13.04 -44.41 18.26
C CYS A 66 13.50 -42.96 18.02
N VAL A 67 13.08 -42.06 18.90
CA VAL A 67 13.45 -40.63 18.87
C VAL A 67 14.37 -40.28 20.02
N ASP A 68 15.29 -39.34 19.81
CA ASP A 68 16.13 -38.80 20.87
C ASP A 68 15.32 -37.91 21.84
N ALA A 69 16.00 -37.35 22.85
CA ALA A 69 15.35 -36.46 23.83
C ALA A 69 14.85 -35.14 23.21
N LEU A 70 15.27 -34.80 21.99
CA LEU A 70 14.85 -33.63 21.21
C LEU A 70 13.73 -33.99 20.20
N GLY A 71 13.31 -35.25 20.13
CA GLY A 71 12.30 -35.73 19.17
C GLY A 71 12.86 -36.08 17.79
N ARG A 72 14.19 -36.13 17.59
CA ARG A 72 14.81 -36.46 16.30
C ARG A 72 14.91 -37.96 16.11
N GLY A 73 14.43 -38.45 14.97
CA GLY A 73 14.57 -39.85 14.57
C GLY A 73 15.88 -40.13 13.84
N ALA A 74 16.13 -41.40 13.50
CA ALA A 74 17.30 -41.80 12.71
C ALA A 74 17.35 -41.09 11.34
N LEU A 75 16.22 -40.96 10.65
CA LEU A 75 16.18 -40.28 9.35
C LEU A 75 16.52 -38.79 9.48
N THR A 76 15.95 -38.11 10.48
CA THR A 76 16.23 -36.70 10.80
C THR A 76 17.73 -36.48 11.05
N LEU A 77 18.37 -37.35 11.84
CA LEU A 77 19.81 -37.26 12.12
C LEU A 77 20.67 -37.49 10.86
N ALA A 78 20.24 -38.38 9.96
CA ALA A 78 20.95 -38.64 8.70
C ALA A 78 20.82 -37.47 7.72
N ILE A 79 19.67 -36.79 7.69
CA ILE A 79 19.41 -35.59 6.89
C ILE A 79 20.19 -34.40 7.45
N ASP A 80 20.14 -34.16 8.76
CA ASP A 80 20.89 -33.08 9.43
C ASP A 80 22.42 -33.26 9.24
N GLY A 81 22.88 -34.51 9.08
CA GLY A 81 24.28 -34.85 8.78
C GLY A 81 24.62 -34.92 7.29
N GLU A 82 23.71 -34.55 6.40
CA GLU A 82 23.85 -34.55 4.92
C GLU A 82 24.41 -35.89 4.36
N ASN A 83 24.05 -37.02 4.96
CA ASN A 83 24.59 -38.32 4.58
C ASN A 83 23.59 -39.10 3.70
N LEU A 84 23.61 -38.82 2.39
CA LEU A 84 22.69 -39.42 1.41
C LEU A 84 22.64 -40.95 1.51
N GLU A 85 23.81 -41.57 1.54
CA GLU A 85 23.93 -43.03 1.55
C GLU A 85 23.39 -43.65 2.86
N MET A 86 23.38 -42.90 3.97
CA MET A 86 22.71 -43.31 5.20
C MET A 86 21.19 -43.16 5.07
N VAL A 87 20.71 -42.07 4.46
CA VAL A 87 19.28 -41.87 4.17
C VAL A 87 18.76 -43.01 3.28
N GLU A 88 19.45 -43.32 2.18
CA GLU A 88 19.12 -44.45 1.29
C GLU A 88 19.04 -45.77 2.06
N LEU A 89 20.05 -46.06 2.88
CA LEU A 89 20.06 -47.28 3.71
C LEU A 89 18.85 -47.34 4.65
N LEU A 90 18.52 -46.25 5.33
CA LEU A 90 17.42 -46.21 6.29
C LEU A 90 16.07 -46.38 5.60
N VAL A 91 15.87 -45.73 4.45
CA VAL A 91 14.67 -45.85 3.62
C VAL A 91 14.51 -47.29 3.12
N VAL A 92 15.55 -47.89 2.55
CA VAL A 92 15.52 -49.29 2.06
C VAL A 92 15.28 -50.30 3.19
N MET A 93 15.72 -49.98 4.42
CA MET A 93 15.51 -50.85 5.59
C MET A 93 14.16 -50.62 6.28
N GLY A 94 13.25 -49.82 5.71
CA GLY A 94 11.86 -49.68 6.15
C GLY A 94 11.66 -48.77 7.37
N VAL A 95 12.53 -47.78 7.57
CA VAL A 95 12.32 -46.73 8.59
C VAL A 95 11.17 -45.81 8.16
N GLU A 96 10.29 -45.43 9.08
CA GLU A 96 9.16 -44.53 8.76
C GLU A 96 9.67 -43.13 8.37
N THR A 97 9.23 -42.62 7.21
CA THR A 97 9.65 -41.32 6.67
C THR A 97 9.01 -40.14 7.40
N LYS A 98 7.72 -40.19 7.76
CA LYS A 98 6.99 -39.14 8.50
C LYS A 98 7.23 -37.74 7.89
N ASP A 99 7.68 -36.77 8.69
CA ASP A 99 8.02 -35.40 8.31
C ASP A 99 9.45 -35.23 7.77
N ALA A 100 10.18 -36.33 7.51
CA ALA A 100 11.55 -36.26 7.01
C ALA A 100 11.66 -35.54 5.66
N LEU A 101 10.63 -35.61 4.79
CA LEU A 101 10.60 -34.83 3.56
C LEU A 101 10.64 -33.32 3.86
N LEU A 102 9.83 -32.85 4.83
CA LEU A 102 9.82 -31.45 5.23
C LEU A 102 11.15 -31.05 5.89
N GLN A 103 11.76 -31.95 6.66
CA GLN A 103 13.09 -31.71 7.24
C GLN A 103 14.18 -31.61 6.17
N ALA A 104 14.17 -32.48 5.16
CA ALA A 104 15.12 -32.44 4.05
C ALA A 104 15.00 -31.14 3.26
N ILE A 105 13.77 -30.66 3.04
CA ILE A 105 13.52 -29.34 2.42
C ILE A 105 14.02 -28.22 3.32
N ASN A 106 13.78 -28.31 4.64
CA ASN A 106 14.23 -27.29 5.59
C ASN A 106 15.75 -27.19 5.70
N ALA A 107 16.45 -28.30 5.53
CA ALA A 107 17.90 -28.43 5.46
C ALA A 107 18.49 -28.14 4.06
N GLU A 108 17.65 -27.90 3.05
CA GLU A 108 18.05 -27.64 1.65
C GLU A 108 18.83 -28.80 1.00
N PHE A 109 18.64 -30.03 1.47
CA PHE A 109 19.33 -31.23 0.97
C PHE A 109 18.62 -31.82 -0.26
N VAL A 110 18.96 -31.32 -1.44
CA VAL A 110 18.27 -31.58 -2.72
C VAL A 110 18.21 -33.08 -3.07
N GLU A 111 19.32 -33.79 -2.95
CA GLU A 111 19.42 -35.21 -3.32
C GLU A 111 18.57 -36.10 -2.41
N ALA A 112 18.52 -35.79 -1.11
CA ALA A 112 17.64 -36.50 -0.19
C ALA A 112 16.17 -36.20 -0.47
N VAL A 113 15.82 -34.98 -0.86
CA VAL A 113 14.45 -34.65 -1.26
C VAL A 113 14.01 -35.47 -2.47
N GLU A 114 14.85 -35.59 -3.50
CA GLU A 114 14.55 -36.41 -4.68
C GLU A 114 14.35 -37.88 -4.31
N LEU A 115 15.27 -38.47 -3.53
CA LEU A 115 15.17 -39.86 -3.08
C LEU A 115 13.92 -40.11 -2.21
N LEU A 116 13.58 -39.18 -1.32
CA LEU A 116 12.38 -39.30 -0.47
C LEU A 116 11.09 -39.17 -1.29
N LEU A 117 11.05 -38.29 -2.29
CA LEU A 117 9.90 -38.15 -3.19
C LEU A 117 9.69 -39.42 -4.03
N GLU A 118 10.77 -39.99 -4.61
CA GLU A 118 10.69 -41.26 -5.33
C GLU A 118 10.16 -42.40 -4.44
N HIS A 119 10.60 -42.45 -3.19
CA HIS A 119 10.11 -43.45 -2.24
C HIS A 119 8.63 -43.23 -1.86
N GLU A 120 8.20 -41.98 -1.67
CA GLU A 120 6.79 -41.66 -1.40
C GLU A 120 5.90 -42.02 -2.60
N GLU A 121 6.34 -41.82 -3.85
CA GLU A 121 5.59 -42.23 -5.04
C GLU A 121 5.37 -43.75 -5.10
N LEU A 122 6.30 -44.55 -4.58
CA LEU A 122 6.17 -46.01 -4.50
C LEU A 122 5.20 -46.46 -3.41
N ILE A 123 5.13 -45.74 -2.30
CA ILE A 123 4.29 -46.09 -1.14
C ILE A 123 2.87 -45.54 -1.28
N TYR A 124 2.73 -44.38 -1.94
CA TYR A 124 1.49 -43.63 -1.97
C TYR A 124 0.36 -44.42 -2.64
N LYS A 125 -0.77 -44.49 -1.94
CA LYS A 125 -2.02 -45.04 -2.48
C LYS A 125 -3.03 -43.91 -2.66
N PRO A 126 -3.70 -43.81 -3.82
CA PRO A 126 -4.68 -42.76 -4.07
C PRO A 126 -5.81 -42.83 -3.05
N GLY A 127 -6.02 -41.73 -2.31
CA GLY A 127 -7.05 -41.60 -1.27
C GLY A 127 -6.53 -41.71 0.17
N GLU A 128 -5.26 -42.07 0.38
CA GLU A 128 -4.62 -41.95 1.68
C GLU A 128 -3.90 -40.61 1.83
N SER A 129 -3.80 -40.10 3.07
CA SER A 129 -2.95 -38.97 3.40
C SER A 129 -1.48 -39.30 3.18
N TYR A 130 -0.69 -38.31 2.75
CA TYR A 130 0.75 -38.46 2.60
C TYR A 130 1.44 -38.70 3.95
N SER A 131 2.65 -39.29 3.92
CA SER A 131 3.40 -39.64 5.14
C SER A 131 3.67 -38.44 6.05
N TRP A 132 3.95 -37.26 5.46
CA TRP A 132 4.17 -36.02 6.22
C TRP A 132 2.89 -35.40 6.82
N GLN A 133 1.70 -35.80 6.34
CA GLN A 133 0.41 -35.38 6.90
C GLN A 133 -0.04 -36.28 8.07
N LYS A 134 0.45 -37.52 8.12
CA LYS A 134 0.10 -38.53 9.12
C LYS A 134 0.80 -38.32 10.49
N VAL A 135 1.63 -37.30 10.62
CA VAL A 135 2.39 -37.04 11.85
C VAL A 135 1.48 -36.48 12.96
N ASP A 136 1.71 -36.95 14.18
CA ASP A 136 0.99 -36.47 15.36
C ASP A 136 1.24 -34.96 15.55
N PRO A 137 0.19 -34.15 15.76
CA PRO A 137 0.34 -32.69 15.85
C PRO A 137 1.13 -32.25 17.09
N ASN A 138 1.20 -33.11 18.10
CA ASN A 138 1.97 -32.87 19.33
C ASN A 138 3.47 -33.16 19.15
N THR A 139 3.86 -33.86 18.09
CA THR A 139 5.25 -34.29 17.82
C THR A 139 5.81 -33.68 16.53
N ALA A 140 4.95 -33.23 15.62
CA ALA A 140 5.34 -32.61 14.36
C ALA A 140 6.15 -31.31 14.61
N MET A 141 7.27 -31.18 13.90
CA MET A 141 8.07 -29.94 13.91
C MET A 141 7.38 -28.81 13.12
N PHE A 142 6.56 -29.16 12.14
CA PHE A 142 5.87 -28.24 11.24
C PHE A 142 4.37 -28.21 11.53
N THR A 143 3.73 -27.07 11.29
CA THR A 143 2.27 -26.99 11.34
C THR A 143 1.68 -27.82 10.20
N ARG A 144 0.51 -28.43 10.45
CA ARG A 144 -0.18 -29.32 9.48
C ARG A 144 -0.53 -28.64 8.15
N ASP A 145 -0.60 -27.31 8.16
CA ASP A 145 -0.97 -26.50 7.01
C ASP A 145 0.21 -26.26 6.06
N ILE A 146 1.44 -26.60 6.46
CA ILE A 146 2.64 -26.47 5.62
C ILE A 146 2.74 -27.66 4.68
N THR A 147 2.63 -27.38 3.38
CA THR A 147 2.93 -28.37 2.34
C THR A 147 4.43 -28.36 1.98
N PRO A 148 4.97 -29.44 1.38
CA PRO A 148 6.36 -29.48 0.91
C PRO A 148 6.70 -28.32 -0.04
N LEU A 149 5.78 -27.96 -0.95
CA LEU A 149 5.96 -26.85 -1.87
C LEU A 149 5.95 -25.49 -1.15
N MET A 150 5.09 -25.30 -0.14
CA MET A 150 5.11 -24.08 0.68
C MET A 150 6.44 -23.91 1.40
N LEU A 151 6.95 -24.97 2.02
CA LEU A 151 8.21 -24.92 2.76
C LEU A 151 9.40 -24.66 1.83
N ALA A 152 9.43 -25.31 0.66
CA ALA A 152 10.45 -25.07 -0.35
C ALA A 152 10.41 -23.62 -0.86
N ALA A 153 9.21 -23.07 -1.06
CA ALA A 153 9.01 -21.68 -1.44
C ALA A 153 9.46 -20.71 -0.33
N HIS A 154 9.21 -21.02 0.95
CA HIS A 154 9.69 -20.22 2.10
C HIS A 154 11.21 -20.16 2.15
N LYS A 155 11.90 -21.26 1.79
CA LYS A 155 13.37 -21.31 1.65
C LYS A 155 13.89 -20.67 0.37
N ASN A 156 13.00 -20.45 -0.61
CA ASN A 156 13.32 -19.86 -1.90
C ASN A 156 14.38 -20.67 -2.69
N ASN A 157 14.44 -22.00 -2.47
CA ASN A 157 15.37 -22.90 -3.16
C ASN A 157 14.80 -23.32 -4.53
N TYR A 158 15.41 -22.82 -5.61
CA TYR A 158 14.95 -23.03 -6.99
C TYR A 158 14.92 -24.51 -7.40
N GLU A 159 15.92 -25.29 -7.02
CA GLU A 159 16.05 -26.70 -7.45
C GLU A 159 14.95 -27.57 -6.83
N ILE A 160 14.73 -27.44 -5.52
CA ILE A 160 13.68 -28.18 -4.81
C ILE A 160 12.29 -27.79 -5.32
N ILE A 161 12.04 -26.49 -5.51
CA ILE A 161 10.76 -26.01 -6.06
C ILE A 161 10.52 -26.61 -7.44
N LYS A 162 11.55 -26.63 -8.30
CA LYS A 162 11.45 -27.21 -9.64
C LYS A 162 11.14 -28.70 -9.59
N ILE A 163 11.84 -29.47 -8.76
CA ILE A 163 11.60 -30.92 -8.57
C ILE A 163 10.14 -31.18 -8.15
N LEU A 164 9.58 -30.36 -7.27
CA LEU A 164 8.20 -30.47 -6.80
C LEU A 164 7.18 -30.06 -7.89
N LEU A 165 7.44 -28.98 -8.62
CA LEU A 165 6.58 -28.50 -9.72
C LEU A 165 6.55 -29.48 -10.90
N ASP A 166 7.70 -30.07 -11.26
CA ASP A 166 7.81 -31.07 -12.33
C ASP A 166 6.98 -32.34 -11.99
N ARG A 167 6.79 -32.62 -10.70
CA ARG A 167 5.93 -33.69 -10.16
C ARG A 167 4.46 -33.28 -9.98
N GLY A 168 4.08 -32.07 -10.39
CA GLY A 168 2.69 -31.59 -10.37
C GLY A 168 2.19 -31.09 -9.02
N ALA A 169 3.08 -30.75 -8.07
CA ALA A 169 2.67 -30.12 -6.83
C ALA A 169 2.05 -28.73 -7.10
N ASN A 170 0.94 -28.43 -6.44
CA ASN A 170 0.25 -27.15 -6.55
C ASN A 170 0.11 -26.48 -5.18
N LEU A 171 -0.03 -25.16 -5.19
CA LEU A 171 -0.43 -24.38 -4.03
C LEU A 171 -1.93 -24.09 -4.11
N PRO A 172 -2.65 -24.12 -2.98
CA PRO A 172 -4.02 -23.62 -2.94
C PRO A 172 -4.01 -22.10 -3.18
N ASP A 173 -4.99 -21.62 -3.93
CA ASP A 173 -5.20 -20.17 -4.08
C ASP A 173 -5.85 -19.63 -2.79
N PRO A 174 -5.21 -18.65 -2.11
CA PRO A 174 -5.71 -18.13 -0.85
C PRO A 174 -7.05 -17.42 -1.07
N HIS A 175 -8.05 -17.78 -0.27
CA HIS A 175 -9.34 -17.09 -0.28
C HIS A 175 -9.21 -15.65 0.26
N ASP A 176 -10.05 -14.75 -0.25
CA ASP A 176 -10.16 -13.39 0.28
C ASP A 176 -10.58 -13.43 1.77
N ILE A 177 -10.13 -12.45 2.56
CA ILE A 177 -10.45 -12.33 4.00
C ILE A 177 -11.97 -12.29 4.23
N ARG A 178 -12.72 -11.76 3.26
CA ARG A 178 -14.17 -11.64 3.33
C ARG A 178 -14.91 -12.82 2.70
N CYS A 179 -14.21 -13.92 2.42
CA CYS A 179 -14.83 -15.13 1.89
C CYS A 179 -15.82 -15.72 2.91
N GLY A 180 -17.03 -16.02 2.44
CA GLY A 180 -18.11 -16.61 3.24
C GLY A 180 -18.38 -18.08 2.88
N CYS A 181 -17.38 -18.84 2.42
CA CYS A 181 -17.56 -20.26 2.17
C CYS A 181 -17.58 -21.08 3.47
N ASP A 182 -18.23 -22.24 3.44
CA ASP A 182 -18.41 -23.09 4.62
C ASP A 182 -17.06 -23.53 5.24
N ASP A 183 -16.04 -23.77 4.41
CA ASP A 183 -14.70 -24.15 4.88
C ASP A 183 -14.02 -23.03 5.65
N CYS A 184 -14.00 -21.79 5.13
CA CYS A 184 -13.39 -20.66 5.85
C CYS A 184 -14.16 -20.32 7.13
N ILE A 185 -15.49 -20.44 7.11
CA ILE A 185 -16.32 -20.22 8.31
C ILE A 185 -15.98 -21.28 9.36
N ARG A 186 -15.93 -22.57 8.98
CA ARG A 186 -15.55 -23.65 9.90
C ARG A 186 -14.15 -23.42 10.47
N ASP A 187 -13.14 -23.24 9.63
CA ASP A 187 -11.75 -23.09 10.07
C ASP A 187 -11.55 -21.87 10.99
N SER A 188 -12.23 -20.76 10.69
CA SER A 188 -12.18 -19.55 11.53
C SER A 188 -12.92 -19.71 12.86
N THR A 189 -13.99 -20.50 12.91
CA THR A 189 -14.73 -20.79 14.15
C THR A 189 -14.02 -21.80 15.05
N GLU A 190 -13.32 -22.76 14.46
CA GLU A 190 -12.52 -23.74 15.20
C GLU A 190 -11.24 -23.10 15.75
N ASP A 191 -10.44 -22.47 14.88
CA ASP A 191 -9.18 -21.81 15.26
C ASP A 191 -8.84 -20.63 14.34
N SER A 192 -9.32 -19.46 14.74
CA SER A 192 -9.05 -18.19 14.05
C SER A 192 -7.56 -17.87 13.88
N LEU A 193 -6.69 -18.25 14.84
CA LEU A 193 -5.26 -17.95 14.78
C LEU A 193 -4.60 -18.84 13.73
N ARG A 194 -4.88 -20.15 13.76
CA ARG A 194 -4.34 -21.08 12.78
C ARG A 194 -4.83 -20.75 11.37
N HIS A 195 -6.10 -20.39 11.20
CA HIS A 195 -6.63 -19.96 9.91
C HIS A 195 -5.89 -18.72 9.35
N THR A 196 -5.61 -17.73 10.21
CA THR A 196 -4.86 -16.53 9.81
C THR A 196 -3.39 -16.84 9.50
N LEU A 197 -2.75 -17.71 10.27
CA LEU A 197 -1.37 -18.15 10.05
C LEU A 197 -1.23 -19.00 8.78
N ALA A 198 -2.20 -19.86 8.47
CA ALA A 198 -2.22 -20.65 7.25
C ALA A 198 -2.25 -19.75 6.01
N ARG A 199 -3.17 -18.78 5.97
CA ARG A 199 -3.24 -17.75 4.91
C ARG A 199 -1.91 -17.01 4.77
N LEU A 200 -1.32 -16.58 5.88
CA LEU A 200 -0.04 -15.86 5.85
C LEU A 200 1.09 -16.73 5.28
N ASN A 201 1.12 -18.02 5.61
CA ASN A 201 2.09 -18.97 5.07
C ASN A 201 1.88 -19.24 3.58
N GLU A 202 0.63 -19.26 3.10
CA GLU A 202 0.29 -19.34 1.67
C GLU A 202 0.84 -18.11 0.92
N TYR A 203 0.55 -16.90 1.41
CA TYR A 203 1.08 -15.67 0.82
C TYR A 203 2.61 -15.58 0.89
N ARG A 204 3.23 -16.10 1.96
CA ARG A 204 4.69 -16.19 2.06
C ARG A 204 5.27 -17.12 0.99
N ALA A 205 4.60 -18.23 0.69
CA ALA A 205 5.00 -19.12 -0.39
C ALA A 205 4.84 -18.45 -1.76
N LEU A 206 3.68 -17.84 -2.05
CA LEU A 206 3.41 -17.15 -3.31
C LEU A 206 4.33 -15.94 -3.55
N ALA A 207 4.79 -15.28 -2.50
CA ALA A 207 5.73 -14.16 -2.58
C ALA A 207 7.18 -14.57 -2.88
N SER A 208 7.47 -15.86 -2.94
CA SER A 208 8.81 -16.41 -3.20
C SER A 208 9.29 -16.11 -4.63
N PRO A 209 10.44 -15.42 -4.80
CA PRO A 209 10.99 -15.11 -6.13
C PRO A 209 11.19 -16.33 -7.04
N SER A 210 11.74 -17.42 -6.49
CA SER A 210 12.00 -18.65 -7.24
C SER A 210 10.71 -19.31 -7.71
N LEU A 211 9.67 -19.30 -6.88
CA LEU A 211 8.36 -19.83 -7.25
C LEU A 211 7.73 -18.98 -8.36
N ILE A 212 7.67 -17.66 -8.22
CA ILE A 212 7.11 -16.76 -9.25
C ILE A 212 7.85 -16.95 -10.58
N ALA A 213 9.18 -17.08 -10.55
CA ALA A 213 9.98 -17.27 -11.76
C ALA A 213 9.71 -18.60 -12.49
N LEU A 214 9.29 -19.65 -11.76
CA LEU A 214 9.02 -20.98 -12.31
C LEU A 214 7.56 -21.17 -12.72
N SER A 215 6.60 -20.62 -11.97
CA SER A 215 5.17 -20.88 -12.16
C SER A 215 4.45 -19.86 -13.03
N SER A 216 4.94 -18.61 -13.10
CA SER A 216 4.22 -17.53 -13.77
C SER A 216 4.67 -17.32 -15.22
N ASN A 217 3.70 -17.09 -16.10
CA ASN A 217 3.97 -16.72 -17.50
C ASN A 217 4.48 -15.27 -17.63
N ASP A 218 3.96 -14.37 -16.78
CA ASP A 218 4.38 -12.97 -16.68
C ASP A 218 4.76 -12.65 -15.23
N PRO A 219 6.05 -12.82 -14.86
CA PRO A 219 6.51 -12.65 -13.48
C PRO A 219 6.43 -11.20 -13.00
N ILE A 220 6.51 -10.23 -13.91
CA ILE A 220 6.42 -8.80 -13.57
C ILE A 220 4.98 -8.43 -13.22
N LEU A 221 4.01 -8.86 -14.02
CA LEU A 221 2.60 -8.62 -13.73
C LEU A 221 2.18 -9.30 -12.44
N THR A 222 2.52 -10.59 -12.29
CA THR A 222 2.24 -11.39 -11.09
C THR A 222 2.81 -10.72 -9.84
N ALA A 223 4.05 -10.22 -9.91
CA ALA A 223 4.65 -9.48 -8.82
C ALA A 223 3.89 -8.17 -8.49
N PHE A 224 3.39 -7.46 -9.49
CA PHE A 224 2.65 -6.23 -9.27
C PHE A 224 1.30 -6.47 -8.61
N GLU A 225 0.54 -7.45 -9.10
CA GLU A 225 -0.76 -7.85 -8.55
C GLU A 225 -0.62 -8.36 -7.12
N LEU A 226 0.29 -9.32 -6.88
CA LEU A 226 0.54 -9.85 -5.55
C LEU A 226 0.98 -8.76 -4.56
N SER A 227 1.84 -7.83 -4.98
CA SER A 227 2.25 -6.73 -4.11
C SER A 227 1.10 -5.77 -3.73
N TRP A 228 0.07 -5.70 -4.55
CA TRP A 228 -1.13 -4.90 -4.31
C TRP A 228 -2.10 -5.62 -3.38
N GLU A 229 -2.28 -6.92 -3.58
CA GLU A 229 -3.05 -7.77 -2.68
C GLU A 229 -2.45 -7.75 -1.28
N LEU A 230 -1.15 -8.01 -1.14
CA LEU A 230 -0.42 -7.94 0.13
C LEU A 230 -0.57 -6.57 0.82
N ARG A 231 -0.64 -5.49 0.04
CA ARG A 231 -0.91 -4.16 0.59
C ARG A 231 -2.32 -4.07 1.17
N ASN A 232 -3.33 -4.58 0.49
CA ASN A 232 -4.72 -4.51 0.92
C ASN A 232 -4.94 -5.39 2.16
N LEU A 233 -4.36 -6.60 2.16
CA LEU A 233 -4.35 -7.52 3.30
C LEU A 233 -3.70 -6.86 4.53
N ALA A 234 -2.58 -6.16 4.35
CA ALA A 234 -1.92 -5.42 5.44
C ALA A 234 -2.77 -4.29 6.06
N TYR A 235 -3.84 -3.84 5.41
CA TYR A 235 -4.81 -2.91 5.99
C TYR A 235 -6.06 -3.61 6.55
N ALA A 236 -6.37 -4.81 6.08
CA ALA A 236 -7.49 -5.61 6.54
C ALA A 236 -7.13 -6.39 7.83
N GLU A 237 -5.96 -7.03 7.86
CA GLU A 237 -5.38 -7.73 9.02
C GLU A 237 -4.27 -6.86 9.62
N GLN A 238 -4.62 -6.07 10.62
CA GLN A 238 -3.72 -5.08 11.22
C GLN A 238 -2.67 -5.74 12.13
N GLU A 239 -2.95 -6.95 12.63
CA GLU A 239 -2.12 -7.78 13.51
C GLU A 239 -0.84 -8.23 12.80
N SER A 240 -0.97 -8.79 11.59
CA SER A 240 0.15 -9.32 10.77
C SER A 240 0.65 -8.33 9.71
N LYS A 241 0.29 -7.06 9.85
CA LYS A 241 0.60 -6.00 8.88
C LYS A 241 2.09 -5.88 8.53
N THR A 242 2.97 -6.07 9.51
CA THR A 242 4.42 -5.97 9.29
C THR A 242 4.93 -7.05 8.35
N GLU A 243 4.44 -8.28 8.50
CA GLU A 243 4.81 -9.43 7.68
C GLU A 243 4.33 -9.27 6.24
N TYR A 244 3.06 -8.90 6.04
CA TYR A 244 2.54 -8.61 4.69
C TYR A 244 3.31 -7.48 3.99
N LEU A 245 3.67 -6.41 4.71
CA LEU A 245 4.47 -5.33 4.14
C LEU A 245 5.91 -5.76 3.84
N GLU A 246 6.46 -6.75 4.55
CA GLU A 246 7.76 -7.35 4.25
C GLU A 246 7.70 -8.21 2.98
N LEU A 247 6.74 -9.13 2.90
CA LEU A 247 6.48 -9.93 1.69
C LEU A 247 6.25 -9.02 0.46
N ARG A 248 5.48 -7.95 0.66
CA ARG A 248 5.28 -6.95 -0.39
C ARG A 248 6.61 -6.36 -0.85
N ARG A 249 7.51 -5.97 0.06
CA ARG A 249 8.82 -5.42 -0.32
C ARG A 249 9.67 -6.44 -1.05
N GLN A 250 9.60 -7.72 -0.69
CA GLN A 250 10.30 -8.82 -1.37
C GLN A 250 9.84 -8.95 -2.83
N VAL A 251 8.54 -9.02 -3.06
CA VAL A 251 7.96 -9.13 -4.41
C VAL A 251 8.26 -7.88 -5.25
N GLN A 252 8.17 -6.68 -4.66
CA GLN A 252 8.57 -5.44 -5.34
C GLN A 252 10.05 -5.42 -5.71
N LYS A 253 10.90 -6.01 -4.87
CA LYS A 253 12.33 -6.12 -5.14
C LYS A 253 12.59 -7.12 -6.26
N PHE A 254 11.92 -8.27 -6.26
CA PHE A 254 12.02 -9.26 -7.34
C PHE A 254 11.76 -8.66 -8.73
N ALA A 255 10.70 -7.86 -8.89
CA ALA A 255 10.43 -7.18 -10.16
C ALA A 255 11.53 -6.20 -10.59
N VAL A 256 12.20 -5.55 -9.62
CA VAL A 256 13.35 -4.65 -9.87
C VAL A 256 14.59 -5.46 -10.24
N ASP A 257 14.87 -6.53 -9.51
CA ASP A 257 16.03 -7.39 -9.73
C ASP A 257 15.94 -8.11 -11.10
N LEU A 258 14.73 -8.43 -11.57
CA LEU A 258 14.50 -8.97 -12.92
C LEU A 258 14.78 -7.92 -14.01
N LEU A 259 14.37 -6.67 -13.76
CA LEU A 259 14.64 -5.54 -14.66
C LEU A 259 16.14 -5.21 -14.73
N ASP A 260 16.87 -5.36 -13.61
CA ASP A 260 18.32 -5.21 -13.56
C ASP A 260 19.07 -6.16 -14.51
N GLN A 261 18.45 -7.28 -14.90
CA GLN A 261 19.02 -8.22 -15.86
C GLN A 261 18.87 -7.78 -17.33
N SER A 262 18.12 -6.71 -17.63
CA SER A 262 17.99 -6.20 -18.99
C SER A 262 19.29 -5.57 -19.48
N ARG A 263 19.79 -6.02 -20.64
CA ARG A 263 21.09 -5.60 -21.19
C ARG A 263 20.98 -4.62 -22.35
N SER A 264 19.82 -4.59 -23.00
CA SER A 264 19.58 -3.71 -24.15
C SER A 264 18.38 -2.78 -23.92
N SER A 265 18.43 -1.60 -24.56
CA SER A 265 17.28 -0.69 -24.60
C SER A 265 16.07 -1.31 -25.31
N HIS A 266 16.33 -2.26 -26.22
CA HIS A 266 15.29 -3.02 -26.91
C HIS A 266 14.55 -3.98 -25.95
N GLU A 267 15.27 -4.81 -25.18
CA GLU A 267 14.66 -5.66 -24.14
C GLU A 267 13.82 -4.82 -23.17
N LEU A 268 14.37 -3.67 -22.75
CA LEU A 268 13.66 -2.75 -21.87
C LEU A 268 12.40 -2.19 -22.52
N ALA A 269 12.44 -1.79 -23.79
CA ALA A 269 11.28 -1.30 -24.52
C ALA A 269 10.21 -2.38 -24.68
N VAL A 270 10.59 -3.63 -24.95
CA VAL A 270 9.66 -4.76 -25.02
C VAL A 270 8.97 -4.98 -23.67
N ILE A 271 9.73 -5.02 -22.57
CA ILE A 271 9.17 -5.18 -21.22
C ILE A 271 8.19 -4.04 -20.88
N LEU A 272 8.55 -2.79 -21.17
CA LEU A 272 7.76 -1.63 -20.79
C LEU A 272 6.50 -1.41 -21.64
N ASN A 273 6.47 -1.95 -22.86
CA ASN A 273 5.32 -1.88 -23.75
C ASN A 273 4.50 -3.18 -23.77
N HIS A 274 4.91 -4.22 -23.03
CA HIS A 274 4.22 -5.50 -23.05
C HIS A 274 2.83 -5.42 -22.41
N ASP A 275 1.82 -5.71 -23.23
CA ASP A 275 0.44 -5.96 -22.83
C ASP A 275 0.06 -7.39 -23.27
N SER A 276 -0.68 -8.11 -22.43
CA SER A 276 -1.08 -9.49 -22.70
C SER A 276 -2.12 -9.60 -23.84
N LYS A 277 -2.78 -8.48 -24.19
CA LYS A 277 -3.84 -8.42 -25.20
C LYS A 277 -3.39 -7.86 -26.55
N GLU A 278 -2.30 -7.10 -26.57
CA GLU A 278 -1.76 -6.48 -27.79
C GLU A 278 -0.58 -7.29 -28.35
N PRO A 279 -0.28 -7.21 -29.65
CA PRO A 279 0.90 -7.85 -30.20
C PRO A 279 2.20 -7.27 -29.60
N PRO A 280 3.31 -8.04 -29.61
CA PRO A 280 4.60 -7.56 -29.10
C PRO A 280 5.07 -6.29 -29.80
N PHE A 281 5.73 -5.41 -29.05
CA PHE A 281 6.27 -4.16 -29.56
C PHE A 281 7.28 -4.38 -30.70
N ILE A 282 7.12 -3.62 -31.79
CA ILE A 282 8.04 -3.64 -32.94
C ILE A 282 8.83 -2.33 -32.97
N GLU A 283 10.13 -2.45 -33.25
CA GLU A 283 11.05 -1.32 -33.30
C GLU A 283 10.63 -0.28 -34.36
N GLY A 284 10.42 0.97 -33.93
CA GLY A 284 9.94 2.07 -34.78
C GLY A 284 8.50 2.51 -34.52
N GLU A 285 7.73 1.77 -33.72
CA GLU A 285 6.41 2.20 -33.24
C GLU A 285 6.52 3.18 -32.06
N HIS A 286 5.50 4.02 -31.89
CA HIS A 286 5.42 4.93 -30.74
C HIS A 286 5.26 4.12 -29.45
N MET A 287 6.15 4.36 -28.47
CA MET A 287 6.10 3.65 -27.18
C MET A 287 4.87 4.11 -26.38
N LYS A 288 3.91 3.21 -26.15
CA LYS A 288 2.73 3.47 -25.31
C LYS A 288 3.06 3.38 -23.80
N LEU A 289 4.09 2.62 -23.43
CA LEU A 289 4.56 2.39 -22.05
C LEU A 289 3.47 1.83 -21.11
N SER A 290 2.61 0.94 -21.62
CA SER A 290 1.49 0.32 -20.89
C SER A 290 1.90 -0.34 -19.57
N ARG A 291 3.03 -1.07 -19.56
CA ARG A 291 3.55 -1.72 -18.35
C ARG A 291 4.04 -0.71 -17.32
N LEU A 292 4.60 0.42 -17.77
CA LEU A 292 5.04 1.49 -16.89
C LEU A 292 3.85 2.18 -16.23
N GLU A 293 2.79 2.45 -16.99
CA GLU A 293 1.53 2.98 -16.46
C GLU A 293 0.94 2.04 -15.41
N LEU A 294 0.89 0.74 -15.71
CA LEU A 294 0.45 -0.29 -14.77
C LEU A 294 1.33 -0.34 -13.51
N ALA A 295 2.65 -0.18 -13.63
CA ALA A 295 3.56 -0.08 -12.49
C ALA A 295 3.27 1.15 -11.61
N ILE A 296 2.89 2.28 -12.21
CA ILE A 296 2.46 3.49 -11.48
C ILE A 296 1.15 3.23 -10.73
N ASN A 297 0.17 2.59 -11.38
CA ASN A 297 -1.12 2.24 -10.80
C ASN A 297 -0.96 1.33 -9.57
N PHE A 298 -0.09 0.31 -9.66
CA PHE A 298 0.25 -0.57 -8.54
C PHE A 298 1.27 0.03 -7.54
N LYS A 299 1.68 1.30 -7.73
CA LYS A 299 2.58 2.06 -6.85
C LYS A 299 3.97 1.44 -6.69
N GLN A 300 4.54 0.95 -7.80
CA GLN A 300 5.86 0.33 -7.88
C GLN A 300 6.99 1.37 -7.96
N LYS A 301 7.22 2.07 -6.85
CA LYS A 301 8.14 3.23 -6.81
C LYS A 301 9.59 2.88 -7.19
N LYS A 302 10.12 1.75 -6.71
CA LYS A 302 11.51 1.33 -6.98
C LYS A 302 11.69 0.90 -8.43
N PHE A 303 10.69 0.22 -8.99
CA PHE A 303 10.66 -0.18 -10.40
C PHE A 303 10.71 1.06 -11.30
N VAL A 304 9.80 2.03 -11.10
CA VAL A 304 9.78 3.25 -11.92
C VAL A 304 11.06 4.08 -11.75
N ALA A 305 11.63 4.13 -10.54
CA ALA A 305 12.88 4.85 -10.25
C ALA A 305 14.16 4.15 -10.76
N HIS A 306 14.04 2.99 -11.40
CA HIS A 306 15.18 2.23 -11.90
C HIS A 306 16.02 3.04 -12.91
N PRO A 307 17.36 3.03 -12.81
CA PRO A 307 18.23 3.82 -13.69
C PRO A 307 18.00 3.61 -15.19
N ASN A 308 17.75 2.37 -15.62
CA ASN A 308 17.54 2.05 -17.04
C ASN A 308 16.22 2.64 -17.54
N ILE A 309 15.14 2.54 -16.74
CA ILE A 309 13.84 3.18 -17.04
C ILE A 309 14.00 4.70 -17.08
N GLN A 310 14.66 5.29 -16.08
CA GLN A 310 14.88 6.74 -16.02
C GLN A 310 15.70 7.25 -17.21
N GLN A 311 16.69 6.48 -17.68
CA GLN A 311 17.45 6.82 -18.88
C GLN A 311 16.59 6.78 -20.14
N LEU A 312 15.74 5.76 -20.31
CA LEU A 312 14.82 5.67 -21.45
C LEU A 312 13.78 6.79 -21.43
N LEU A 313 13.18 7.07 -20.28
CA LEU A 313 12.23 8.17 -20.10
C LEU A 313 12.91 9.52 -20.39
N ALA A 314 14.17 9.69 -19.97
CA ALA A 314 14.92 10.89 -20.29
C ALA A 314 15.17 11.01 -21.80
N SER A 315 15.44 9.92 -22.53
CA SER A 315 15.58 10.01 -24.00
C SER A 315 14.26 10.41 -24.68
N ILE A 316 13.13 9.86 -24.24
CA ILE A 316 11.79 10.20 -24.77
C ILE A 316 11.46 11.67 -24.44
N TRP A 317 11.72 12.12 -23.20
CA TRP A 317 11.44 13.49 -22.78
C TRP A 317 12.21 14.55 -23.56
N TYR A 318 13.42 14.23 -24.04
CA TYR A 318 14.28 15.14 -24.79
C TYR A 318 14.27 14.91 -26.32
N GLU A 319 13.36 14.08 -26.84
CA GLU A 319 13.32 13.64 -28.24
C GLU A 319 13.18 14.80 -29.27
N GLY A 320 12.78 16.00 -28.83
CA GLY A 320 12.73 17.21 -29.68
C GLY A 320 13.85 18.24 -29.49
N VAL A 321 14.75 18.08 -28.50
CA VAL A 321 15.77 19.10 -28.14
C VAL A 321 17.14 18.49 -27.85
N PRO A 322 17.84 17.95 -28.87
CA PRO A 322 19.13 17.30 -28.69
C PRO A 322 20.15 18.27 -28.07
N GLY A 323 20.76 17.86 -26.95
CA GLY A 323 21.79 18.64 -26.26
C GLY A 323 21.29 19.57 -25.14
N PHE A 324 19.97 19.75 -24.94
CA PHE A 324 19.43 20.58 -23.84
C PHE A 324 19.88 20.08 -22.46
N ARG A 325 20.02 18.76 -22.29
CA ARG A 325 20.53 18.14 -21.05
C ARG A 325 21.96 18.60 -20.69
N ARG A 326 22.81 18.89 -21.68
CA ARG A 326 24.22 19.28 -21.50
C ARG A 326 24.43 20.77 -21.24
N LYS A 327 23.38 21.60 -21.41
CA LYS A 327 23.47 23.05 -21.21
C LYS A 327 23.59 23.42 -19.73
N SER A 328 24.40 24.43 -19.45
CA SER A 328 24.55 25.00 -18.10
C SER A 328 23.22 25.61 -17.63
N ALA A 329 23.03 25.72 -16.30
CA ALA A 329 21.83 26.30 -15.72
C ALA A 329 21.58 27.74 -16.22
N ILE A 330 22.65 28.52 -16.45
CA ILE A 330 22.59 29.91 -16.92
C ILE A 330 22.06 29.99 -18.36
N GLU A 331 22.46 29.08 -19.26
CA GLU A 331 21.92 29.03 -20.62
C GLU A 331 20.43 28.66 -20.63
N LYS A 332 20.01 27.71 -19.78
CA LYS A 332 18.59 27.33 -19.63
C LYS A 332 17.77 28.51 -19.12
N ILE A 333 18.29 29.21 -18.12
CA ILE A 333 17.68 30.40 -17.53
C ILE A 333 17.60 31.53 -18.55
N MET A 334 18.63 31.78 -19.37
CA MET A 334 18.59 32.80 -20.44
C MET A 334 17.55 32.51 -21.52
N ILE A 335 17.32 31.24 -21.89
CA ILE A 335 16.25 30.86 -22.82
C ILE A 335 14.88 31.21 -22.22
N ILE A 336 14.66 30.88 -20.94
CA ILE A 336 13.41 31.20 -20.21
C ILE A 336 13.22 32.71 -20.02
N PHE A 337 14.29 33.45 -19.72
CA PHE A 337 14.24 34.90 -19.61
C PHE A 337 13.97 35.57 -20.96
N ARG A 338 14.39 34.98 -22.08
CA ARG A 338 14.10 35.51 -23.41
C ARG A 338 12.60 35.49 -23.71
N THR A 339 11.93 34.38 -23.37
CA THR A 339 10.46 34.25 -23.47
C THR A 339 9.70 35.15 -22.49
N ILE A 340 10.21 35.35 -21.26
CA ILE A 340 9.59 36.28 -20.28
C ILE A 340 9.78 37.75 -20.69
N LYS A 341 10.89 38.09 -21.34
CA LYS A 341 11.19 39.46 -21.77
C LYS A 341 10.29 39.93 -22.91
N ASP A 342 9.78 39.02 -23.73
CA ASP A 342 8.76 39.31 -24.75
C ASP A 342 7.39 39.65 -24.11
N LEU A 343 7.06 39.05 -22.96
CA LEU A 343 5.82 39.30 -22.21
C LEU A 343 5.80 40.66 -21.47
N ASN A 344 6.97 41.11 -20.99
CA ASN A 344 7.08 42.36 -20.23
C ASN A 344 6.93 43.64 -21.06
N LYS A 345 6.83 43.53 -22.40
CA LYS A 345 6.72 44.71 -23.28
C LYS A 345 5.31 45.29 -23.37
N GLU A 346 4.29 44.61 -22.84
CA GLU A 346 2.88 45.04 -22.93
C GLU A 346 2.29 45.64 -21.63
N LEU A 347 3.03 45.68 -20.51
CA LEU A 347 2.45 45.97 -19.19
C LEU A 347 2.61 47.42 -18.70
N LEU A 348 2.49 48.40 -19.61
CA LEU A 348 2.45 49.82 -19.25
C LEU A 348 1.26 50.55 -19.89
N LYS A 349 0.08 50.46 -19.27
CA LYS A 349 -0.89 51.58 -19.19
C LYS A 349 -2.00 51.31 -18.17
N GLN A 350 -2.30 52.33 -17.37
CA GLN A 350 -3.16 52.27 -16.17
C GLN A 350 -4.62 52.70 -16.45
N ARG A 351 -5.54 51.95 -15.81
CA ARG A 351 -6.91 52.21 -15.30
C ARG A 351 -7.98 52.95 -16.13
N GLY A 352 -9.17 52.32 -16.20
CA GLY A 352 -10.47 53.02 -16.23
C GLY A 352 -11.46 52.68 -17.36
N ASN A 353 -11.66 51.41 -17.76
CA ASN A 353 -12.71 51.03 -18.72
C ASN A 353 -13.31 49.64 -18.43
N ALA A 354 -14.43 49.33 -19.11
CA ALA A 354 -15.17 48.05 -19.16
C ALA A 354 -14.25 46.79 -19.21
N PRO A 355 -14.74 45.55 -18.96
CA PRO A 355 -13.88 44.40 -18.63
C PRO A 355 -12.64 44.39 -19.50
N THR A 356 -11.50 44.58 -18.84
CA THR A 356 -10.26 44.90 -19.54
C THR A 356 -9.90 43.75 -20.46
N TYR A 357 -9.21 44.02 -21.58
CA TYR A 357 -8.70 42.94 -22.44
C TYR A 357 -7.92 41.89 -21.65
N LEU A 358 -7.29 42.30 -20.53
CA LEU A 358 -6.65 41.40 -19.57
C LEU A 358 -7.64 40.52 -18.81
N GLU A 359 -8.77 41.04 -18.33
CA GLU A 359 -9.82 40.23 -17.70
C GLU A 359 -10.47 39.25 -18.69
N ILE A 360 -10.64 39.65 -19.95
CA ILE A 360 -11.12 38.75 -21.02
C ILE A 360 -10.07 37.67 -21.32
N ALA A 361 -8.79 38.02 -21.38
CA ALA A 361 -7.70 37.07 -21.56
C ALA A 361 -7.61 36.09 -20.36
N VAL A 362 -7.73 36.59 -19.14
CA VAL A 362 -7.79 35.76 -17.91
C VAL A 362 -9.03 34.87 -17.93
N PHE A 363 -10.18 35.36 -18.39
CA PHE A 363 -11.39 34.55 -18.50
C PHE A 363 -11.23 33.41 -19.51
N ILE A 364 -10.67 33.69 -20.71
CA ILE A 364 -10.33 32.65 -21.70
C ILE A 364 -9.32 31.65 -21.13
N TYR A 365 -8.31 32.14 -20.41
CA TYR A 365 -7.30 31.30 -19.76
C TYR A 365 -7.91 30.38 -18.69
N VAL A 366 -8.82 30.91 -17.85
CA VAL A 366 -9.56 30.15 -16.84
C VAL A 366 -10.48 29.12 -17.51
N LEU A 367 -11.17 29.47 -18.59
CA LEU A 367 -11.99 28.51 -19.35
C LEU A 367 -11.16 27.37 -19.92
N GLY A 368 -9.95 27.67 -20.42
CA GLY A 368 -8.99 26.65 -20.86
C GLY A 368 -8.64 25.66 -19.74
N PHE A 369 -8.34 26.17 -18.54
CA PHE A 369 -8.09 25.30 -17.37
C PHE A 369 -9.32 24.53 -16.92
N ILE A 370 -10.51 25.13 -16.94
CA ILE A 370 -11.74 24.40 -16.58
C ILE A 370 -11.96 23.26 -17.56
N TRP A 371 -11.73 23.50 -18.86
CA TRP A 371 -11.83 22.46 -19.89
C TRP A 371 -10.81 21.35 -19.67
N GLU A 372 -9.54 21.69 -19.44
CA GLU A 372 -8.46 20.74 -19.13
C GLU A 372 -8.82 19.85 -17.93
N GLU A 373 -9.22 20.44 -16.81
CA GLU A 373 -9.64 19.68 -15.61
C GLU A 373 -10.87 18.81 -15.88
N THR A 374 -11.83 19.29 -16.69
CA THR A 374 -13.03 18.51 -17.05
C THR A 374 -12.64 17.28 -17.88
N GLN A 375 -11.65 17.41 -18.78
CA GLN A 375 -11.11 16.29 -19.54
C GLN A 375 -10.35 15.31 -18.63
N GLU A 376 -9.52 15.81 -17.71
CA GLU A 376 -8.79 14.97 -16.75
C GLU A 376 -9.75 14.15 -15.87
N ILE A 377 -10.80 14.79 -15.33
CA ILE A 377 -11.83 14.11 -14.54
C ILE A 377 -12.58 13.05 -15.38
N TYR A 378 -12.84 13.33 -16.66
CA TYR A 378 -13.52 12.40 -17.56
C TYR A 378 -12.65 11.16 -17.87
N VAL A 379 -11.34 11.36 -18.08
CA VAL A 379 -10.40 10.28 -18.43
C VAL A 379 -10.01 9.45 -17.19
N GLU A 380 -9.62 10.10 -16.09
CA GLU A 380 -9.11 9.40 -14.91
C GLU A 380 -10.21 8.92 -13.94
N GLY A 381 -11.38 9.56 -13.98
CA GLY A 381 -12.45 9.34 -13.04
C GLY A 381 -12.28 10.07 -11.70
N ILE A 382 -13.41 10.48 -11.12
CA ILE A 382 -13.45 11.39 -9.96
C ILE A 382 -12.75 10.86 -8.69
N HIS A 383 -12.80 9.54 -8.46
CA HIS A 383 -12.18 8.92 -7.28
C HIS A 383 -10.65 8.85 -7.35
N SER A 384 -10.07 8.78 -8.56
CA SER A 384 -8.62 8.85 -8.74
C SER A 384 -8.16 10.29 -8.59
N TYR A 385 -8.85 11.21 -9.28
CA TYR A 385 -8.58 12.64 -9.28
C TYR A 385 -8.53 13.25 -7.86
N LEU A 386 -9.55 13.01 -7.02
CA LEU A 386 -9.62 13.59 -5.67
C LEU A 386 -8.58 13.03 -4.68
N ARG A 387 -7.89 11.94 -5.04
CA ARG A 387 -6.83 11.36 -4.21
C ARG A 387 -5.55 12.18 -4.28
N ASN A 388 -5.37 12.94 -5.36
CA ASN A 388 -4.25 13.84 -5.51
C ASN A 388 -4.57 15.18 -4.84
N LEU A 389 -3.78 15.54 -3.82
CA LEU A 389 -3.94 16.80 -3.09
C LEU A 389 -3.72 18.03 -3.99
N TRP A 390 -2.95 17.91 -5.08
CA TRP A 390 -2.72 19.00 -6.02
C TRP A 390 -3.94 19.27 -6.90
N ASN A 391 -4.62 18.22 -7.35
CA ASN A 391 -5.87 18.34 -8.12
C ASN A 391 -6.96 19.02 -7.28
N PHE A 392 -6.98 18.81 -5.96
CA PHE A 392 -7.85 19.55 -5.06
C PHE A 392 -7.55 21.07 -5.03
N ILE A 393 -6.28 21.46 -5.06
CA ILE A 393 -5.86 22.87 -5.14
C ILE A 393 -6.33 23.48 -6.47
N ASP A 394 -6.18 22.75 -7.58
CA ASP A 394 -6.59 23.20 -8.91
C ASP A 394 -8.12 23.34 -9.04
N PHE A 395 -8.87 22.39 -8.51
CA PHE A 395 -10.33 22.47 -8.40
C PHE A 395 -10.78 23.67 -7.53
N THR A 396 -10.13 23.88 -6.38
CA THR A 396 -10.43 25.02 -5.48
C THR A 396 -10.13 26.35 -6.17
N ARG A 397 -8.99 26.45 -6.87
CA ARG A 397 -8.63 27.63 -7.67
C ARG A 397 -9.67 27.92 -8.75
N ASN A 398 -10.05 26.91 -9.53
CA ASN A 398 -11.00 27.10 -10.64
C ASN A 398 -12.41 27.45 -10.13
N SER A 399 -12.87 26.82 -9.06
CA SER A 399 -14.16 27.14 -8.44
C SER A 399 -14.19 28.57 -7.87
N LEU A 400 -13.09 29.05 -7.28
CA LEU A 400 -12.96 30.44 -6.85
C LEU A 400 -13.00 31.40 -8.05
N TYR A 401 -12.33 31.11 -9.17
CA TYR A 401 -12.41 31.97 -10.36
C TYR A 401 -13.82 32.01 -10.97
N VAL A 402 -14.55 30.89 -10.98
CA VAL A 402 -15.95 30.86 -11.40
C VAL A 402 -16.82 31.69 -10.46
N ALA A 403 -16.65 31.55 -9.15
CA ALA A 403 -17.37 32.35 -8.16
C ALA A 403 -17.12 33.86 -8.33
N VAL A 404 -15.86 34.25 -8.61
CA VAL A 404 -15.50 35.65 -8.93
C VAL A 404 -16.21 36.12 -10.19
N ALA A 405 -16.22 35.33 -11.27
CA ALA A 405 -16.90 35.69 -12.51
C ALA A 405 -18.41 35.90 -12.29
N LEU A 406 -19.04 35.00 -11.54
CA LEU A 406 -20.47 35.10 -11.20
C LEU A 406 -20.77 36.34 -10.34
N LEU A 407 -19.99 36.58 -9.27
CA LEU A 407 -20.18 37.75 -8.41
C LEU A 407 -19.92 39.06 -9.16
N ARG A 408 -18.94 39.10 -10.07
CA ARG A 408 -18.69 40.24 -10.96
C ARG A 408 -19.86 40.50 -11.91
N LEU A 409 -20.48 39.44 -12.44
CA LEU A 409 -21.67 39.58 -13.28
C LEU A 409 -22.86 40.13 -12.46
N VAL A 410 -23.09 39.59 -11.26
CA VAL A 410 -24.14 40.07 -10.35
C VAL A 410 -23.90 41.53 -9.96
N ALA A 411 -22.68 41.89 -9.57
CA ALA A 411 -22.30 43.27 -9.26
C ALA A 411 -22.56 44.21 -10.44
N TYR A 412 -22.18 43.80 -11.66
CA TYR A 412 -22.42 44.59 -12.87
C TYR A 412 -23.91 44.81 -13.14
N LEU A 413 -24.72 43.75 -13.05
CA LEU A 413 -26.18 43.86 -13.25
C LEU A 413 -26.83 44.75 -12.20
N GLN A 414 -26.48 44.57 -10.92
CA GLN A 414 -27.00 45.35 -9.81
C GLN A 414 -26.62 46.83 -9.94
N GLN A 415 -25.34 47.13 -10.16
CA GLN A 415 -24.85 48.50 -10.31
C GLN A 415 -25.46 49.19 -11.54
N THR A 416 -25.63 48.47 -12.65
CA THR A 416 -26.29 49.02 -13.85
C THR A 416 -27.76 49.34 -13.59
N ALA A 417 -28.47 48.49 -12.84
CA ALA A 417 -29.86 48.74 -12.44
C ALA A 417 -29.98 49.92 -11.48
N GLU A 418 -29.08 50.04 -10.49
CA GLU A 418 -29.06 51.13 -9.52
C GLU A 418 -28.72 52.48 -10.17
N ILE A 419 -27.75 52.51 -11.08
CA ILE A 419 -27.37 53.71 -11.85
C ILE A 419 -28.52 54.16 -12.75
N LYS A 420 -29.27 53.22 -13.34
CA LYS A 420 -30.45 53.53 -14.16
C LYS A 420 -31.58 54.14 -13.32
N LYS A 421 -31.71 53.74 -12.05
CA LYS A 421 -32.71 54.29 -11.11
C LYS A 421 -32.30 55.66 -10.58
N ASN A 422 -31.04 55.83 -10.19
CA ASN A 422 -30.49 57.08 -9.65
C ASN A 422 -29.09 57.34 -10.24
N SER A 423 -28.92 58.37 -11.07
CA SER A 423 -27.62 58.64 -11.71
C SER A 423 -26.48 59.04 -10.74
N GLN A 424 -26.82 59.40 -9.49
CA GLN A 424 -25.86 59.84 -8.46
C GLN A 424 -25.16 58.67 -7.75
N THR A 425 -25.71 57.44 -7.80
CA THR A 425 -25.10 56.26 -7.15
C THR A 425 -23.75 55.86 -7.76
N ARG A 426 -23.46 56.30 -8.98
CA ARG A 426 -22.15 56.10 -9.64
C ARG A 426 -20.97 56.71 -8.86
N PHE A 427 -21.20 57.75 -8.07
CA PHE A 427 -20.14 58.52 -7.41
C PHE A 427 -19.98 58.19 -5.92
N ILE A 428 -20.61 57.11 -5.43
CA ILE A 428 -20.49 56.71 -4.03
C ILE A 428 -19.05 56.24 -3.75
N PRO A 429 -18.33 56.87 -2.82
CA PRO A 429 -16.97 56.47 -2.47
C PRO A 429 -16.95 55.07 -1.80
N ARG A 430 -15.86 54.33 -2.01
CA ARG A 430 -15.69 52.92 -1.55
C ARG A 430 -15.96 52.71 -0.05
N GLU A 431 -15.66 53.70 0.77
CA GLU A 431 -15.84 53.66 2.23
C GLU A 431 -17.31 53.58 2.65
N GLN A 432 -18.22 53.98 1.77
CA GLN A 432 -19.66 54.01 2.02
C GLN A 432 -20.39 52.84 1.35
N TRP A 433 -19.65 51.90 0.76
CA TRP A 433 -20.23 50.69 0.17
C TRP A 433 -20.73 49.76 1.27
N ASP A 434 -21.74 48.97 0.97
CA ASP A 434 -22.21 47.96 1.90
C ASP A 434 -21.12 46.92 2.15
N ALA A 435 -21.03 46.42 3.39
CA ALA A 435 -19.98 45.47 3.79
C ALA A 435 -20.08 44.14 3.02
N PHE A 436 -21.27 43.80 2.52
CA PHE A 436 -21.53 42.61 1.72
C PHE A 436 -21.77 42.91 0.24
N ASP A 437 -21.31 44.07 -0.25
CA ASP A 437 -21.37 44.39 -1.68
C ASP A 437 -20.70 43.27 -2.51
N PRO A 438 -21.40 42.69 -3.51
CA PRO A 438 -20.87 41.60 -4.32
C PRO A 438 -19.51 41.90 -4.97
N GLN A 439 -19.21 43.17 -5.25
CA GLN A 439 -17.93 43.60 -5.80
C GLN A 439 -16.77 43.42 -4.79
N LEU A 440 -16.99 43.70 -3.49
CA LEU A 440 -15.97 43.54 -2.46
C LEU A 440 -15.69 42.06 -2.19
N ILE A 441 -16.74 41.23 -2.17
CA ILE A 441 -16.61 39.78 -2.04
C ILE A 441 -15.87 39.20 -3.25
N ALA A 442 -16.17 39.65 -4.46
CA ALA A 442 -15.47 39.24 -5.67
C ALA A 442 -13.98 39.62 -5.65
N GLU A 443 -13.61 40.81 -5.18
CA GLU A 443 -12.20 41.22 -5.01
C GLU A 443 -11.47 40.34 -3.99
N GLY A 444 -12.12 40.00 -2.87
CA GLY A 444 -11.56 39.10 -1.85
C GLY A 444 -11.34 37.68 -2.37
N LEU A 445 -12.34 37.09 -3.04
CA LEU A 445 -12.21 35.76 -3.64
C LEU A 445 -11.19 35.74 -4.80
N PHE A 446 -11.06 36.82 -5.56
CA PHE A 446 -10.06 36.94 -6.60
C PHE A 446 -8.63 36.93 -6.04
N ALA A 447 -8.40 37.61 -4.91
CA ALA A 447 -7.12 37.55 -4.21
C ALA A 447 -6.82 36.13 -3.71
N ALA A 448 -7.80 35.44 -3.14
CA ALA A 448 -7.67 34.04 -2.72
C ALA A 448 -7.35 33.12 -3.91
N ALA A 449 -8.05 33.27 -5.04
CA ALA A 449 -7.80 32.51 -6.27
C ALA A 449 -6.36 32.70 -6.78
N ASN A 450 -5.84 33.92 -6.73
CA ASN A 450 -4.46 34.22 -7.13
C ASN A 450 -3.42 33.59 -6.19
N ILE A 451 -3.71 33.47 -4.88
CA ILE A 451 -2.85 32.73 -3.94
C ILE A 451 -2.77 31.25 -4.36
N PHE A 452 -3.91 30.61 -4.61
CA PHE A 452 -3.92 29.21 -5.07
C PHE A 452 -3.26 29.04 -6.44
N SER A 453 -3.44 30.01 -7.35
CA SER A 453 -2.75 30.02 -8.64
C SER A 453 -1.22 30.11 -8.48
N ALA A 454 -0.71 30.87 -7.50
CA ALA A 454 0.71 30.93 -7.21
C ALA A 454 1.22 29.65 -6.53
N LEU A 455 0.42 29.03 -5.65
CA LEU A 455 0.77 27.76 -5.01
C LEU A 455 0.93 26.61 -6.01
N LYS A 456 0.23 26.64 -7.15
CA LYS A 456 0.42 25.68 -8.25
C LYS A 456 1.87 25.64 -8.75
N LEU A 457 2.61 26.75 -8.68
CA LEU A 457 4.02 26.80 -9.10
C LEU A 457 4.93 25.88 -8.26
N LEU A 458 4.53 25.55 -7.01
CA LEU A 458 5.24 24.59 -6.18
C LEU A 458 5.26 23.20 -6.81
N HIS A 459 4.23 22.83 -7.59
CA HIS A 459 4.20 21.55 -8.28
C HIS A 459 5.34 21.39 -9.29
N LEU A 460 5.76 22.48 -9.95
CA LEU A 460 6.86 22.47 -10.92
C LEU A 460 8.22 22.20 -10.26
N PHE A 461 8.36 22.39 -8.94
CA PHE A 461 9.61 22.09 -8.24
C PHE A 461 9.96 20.60 -8.27
N SER A 462 8.97 19.73 -8.48
CA SER A 462 9.16 18.28 -8.61
C SER A 462 10.09 17.90 -9.76
N ILE A 463 10.13 18.72 -10.81
CA ILE A 463 10.98 18.52 -12.00
C ILE A 463 12.45 18.82 -11.68
N ASN A 464 12.72 19.70 -10.71
CA ASN A 464 14.08 20.08 -10.37
C ASN A 464 14.74 18.99 -9.49
N PRO A 465 15.91 18.45 -9.86
CA PRO A 465 16.60 17.40 -9.09
C PRO A 465 16.90 17.76 -7.62
N HIS A 466 17.06 19.05 -7.31
CA HIS A 466 17.37 19.51 -5.95
C HIS A 466 16.12 19.88 -5.15
N LEU A 467 15.13 20.52 -5.77
CA LEU A 467 13.92 20.98 -5.07
C LEU A 467 12.84 19.89 -4.97
N GLY A 468 12.81 18.93 -5.90
CA GLY A 468 11.82 17.86 -5.92
C GLY A 468 11.82 17.00 -4.66
N PRO A 469 12.97 16.47 -4.19
CA PRO A 469 13.03 15.70 -2.94
C PRO A 469 12.54 16.50 -1.72
N LEU A 470 12.85 17.79 -1.66
CA LEU A 470 12.42 18.70 -0.59
C LEU A 470 10.90 18.95 -0.62
N GLN A 471 10.32 19.11 -1.82
CA GLN A 471 8.88 19.24 -1.97
C GLN A 471 8.16 17.95 -1.55
N ILE A 472 8.69 16.78 -1.94
CA ILE A 472 8.11 15.48 -1.58
C ILE A 472 8.18 15.25 -0.06
N SER A 473 9.30 15.61 0.58
CA SER A 473 9.42 15.48 2.05
C SER A 473 8.45 16.42 2.76
N LEU A 474 8.32 17.67 2.31
CA LEU A 474 7.33 18.63 2.82
C LEU A 474 5.91 18.07 2.73
N GLY A 475 5.51 17.56 1.55
CA GLY A 475 4.19 16.99 1.34
C GLY A 475 3.88 15.80 2.26
N ARG A 476 4.88 14.96 2.59
CA ARG A 476 4.70 13.87 3.56
C ARG A 476 4.55 14.38 4.99
N MET A 477 5.32 15.39 5.38
CA MET A 477 5.24 15.99 6.72
C MET A 477 3.89 16.66 6.98
N VAL A 478 3.23 17.21 5.95
CA VAL A 478 1.90 17.84 6.11
C VAL A 478 0.88 16.88 6.73
N ILE A 479 0.90 15.59 6.37
CA ILE A 479 -0.01 14.60 6.94
C ILE A 479 0.22 14.45 8.45
N ASP A 480 1.47 14.49 8.89
CA ASP A 480 1.81 14.40 10.30
C ASP A 480 1.51 15.71 11.06
N ILE A 481 1.70 16.87 10.42
CA ILE A 481 1.29 18.17 10.94
C ILE A 481 -0.22 18.20 11.18
N VAL A 482 -1.03 17.70 10.24
CA VAL A 482 -2.50 17.67 10.38
C VAL A 482 -2.93 16.77 11.55
N LYS A 483 -2.27 15.62 11.77
CA LYS A 483 -2.54 14.77 12.95
C LYS A 483 -2.24 15.51 14.25
N PHE A 484 -1.12 16.24 14.31
CA PHE A 484 -0.76 17.02 15.48
C PHE A 484 -1.71 18.22 15.69
N PHE A 485 -2.11 18.87 14.60
CA PHE A 485 -3.06 19.97 14.62
C PHE A 485 -4.41 19.57 15.21
N PHE A 486 -4.89 18.34 14.96
CA PHE A 486 -6.11 17.83 15.59
C PHE A 486 -6.03 17.84 17.13
N ILE A 487 -4.91 17.34 17.70
CA ILE A 487 -4.68 17.37 19.15
C ILE A 487 -4.61 18.82 19.65
N TYR A 488 -3.91 19.68 18.92
CA TYR A 488 -3.79 21.09 19.25
C TYR A 488 -5.15 21.82 19.27
N THR A 489 -6.03 21.54 18.31
CA THR A 489 -7.38 22.13 18.27
C THR A 489 -8.25 21.69 19.46
N LEU A 490 -8.12 20.44 19.92
CA LEU A 490 -8.82 19.96 21.11
C LEU A 490 -8.37 20.72 22.36
N VAL A 491 -7.06 20.92 22.51
CA VAL A 491 -6.48 21.70 23.61
C VAL A 491 -6.94 23.15 23.55
N LEU A 492 -6.83 23.81 22.38
CA LEU A 492 -7.31 25.18 22.20
C LEU A 492 -8.79 25.31 22.53
N PHE A 493 -9.63 24.36 22.09
CA PHE A 493 -11.05 24.36 22.39
C PHE A 493 -11.33 24.24 23.89
N ALA A 494 -10.64 23.33 24.59
CA ALA A 494 -10.77 23.19 26.04
C ALA A 494 -10.39 24.47 26.79
N PHE A 495 -9.28 25.11 26.41
CA PHE A 495 -8.88 26.40 26.98
C PHE A 495 -9.85 27.53 26.62
N ALA A 496 -10.34 27.57 25.38
CA ALA A 496 -11.31 28.57 24.94
C ALA A 496 -12.61 28.46 25.74
N CYS A 497 -13.13 27.25 25.97
CA CYS A 497 -14.29 27.03 26.82
C CYS A 497 -14.04 27.44 28.28
N GLY A 498 -12.88 27.07 28.84
CA GLY A 498 -12.51 27.45 30.21
C GLY A 498 -12.37 28.96 30.41
N LEU A 499 -11.70 29.64 29.49
CA LEU A 499 -11.53 31.09 29.50
C LEU A 499 -12.85 31.82 29.26
N ASN A 500 -13.68 31.33 28.33
CA ASN A 500 -15.00 31.88 28.09
C ASN A 500 -15.86 31.79 29.35
N GLN A 501 -15.87 30.63 30.03
CA GLN A 501 -16.62 30.46 31.28
C GLN A 501 -16.11 31.38 32.40
N LEU A 502 -14.80 31.62 32.48
CA LEU A 502 -14.19 32.49 33.49
C LEU A 502 -14.50 33.98 33.22
N LEU A 503 -14.43 34.41 31.95
CA LEU A 503 -14.46 35.83 31.57
C LEU A 503 -15.85 36.33 31.15
N TRP A 504 -16.81 35.44 30.86
CA TRP A 504 -18.14 35.83 30.37
C TRP A 504 -18.87 36.79 31.32
N TYR A 505 -18.78 36.59 32.64
CA TYR A 505 -19.41 37.49 33.62
C TYR A 505 -18.82 38.91 33.58
N PHE A 506 -17.50 39.03 33.44
CA PHE A 506 -16.83 40.33 33.33
C PHE A 506 -17.17 41.02 32.00
N ALA A 507 -17.31 40.25 30.92
CA ALA A 507 -17.77 40.79 29.65
C ALA A 507 -19.19 41.35 29.76
N ASP A 508 -20.13 40.66 30.43
CA ASP A 508 -21.49 41.16 30.65
C ASP A 508 -21.52 42.43 31.52
N LEU A 509 -20.63 42.55 32.53
CA LEU A 509 -20.48 43.78 33.30
C LEU A 509 -20.02 44.96 32.45
N GLU A 510 -19.01 44.77 31.60
CA GLU A 510 -18.53 45.82 30.68
C GLU A 510 -19.57 46.17 29.61
N LYS A 511 -20.37 45.18 29.15
CA LYS A 511 -21.53 45.42 28.28
C LYS A 511 -22.53 46.36 28.94
N ARG A 512 -22.92 46.10 30.19
CA ARG A 512 -23.88 46.94 30.92
C ARG A 512 -23.38 48.37 31.11
N LYS A 513 -22.07 48.56 31.31
CA LYS A 513 -21.44 49.89 31.36
C LYS A 513 -21.41 50.59 30.01
N CYS A 514 -21.34 49.85 28.91
CA CYS A 514 -21.40 50.40 27.57
C CYS A 514 -22.82 50.80 27.17
N TYR A 515 -23.84 49.97 27.42
CA TYR A 515 -25.22 50.19 26.98
C TYR A 515 -26.07 50.92 28.03
N VAL A 516 -25.72 52.17 28.33
CA VAL A 516 -26.35 52.96 29.40
C VAL A 516 -27.38 53.96 28.85
N LEU A 517 -27.35 54.29 27.55
CA LEU A 517 -28.25 55.27 26.96
C LEU A 517 -29.70 54.75 26.86
N PRO A 518 -30.71 55.63 27.05
CA PRO A 518 -32.11 55.26 26.91
C PRO A 518 -32.40 54.71 25.50
N GLY A 519 -33.04 53.55 25.43
CA GLY A 519 -33.26 52.82 24.18
C GLY A 519 -32.24 51.71 23.89
N GLY A 520 -31.29 51.45 24.80
CA GLY A 520 -30.32 50.35 24.65
C GLY A 520 -29.23 50.65 23.63
N LEU A 521 -28.83 51.92 23.52
CA LEU A 521 -27.73 52.37 22.65
C LEU A 521 -26.39 52.38 23.44
N PRO A 522 -25.26 52.11 22.76
CA PRO A 522 -23.94 52.16 23.38
C PRO A 522 -23.45 53.62 23.57
N ASP A 523 -22.93 53.94 24.74
CA ASP A 523 -22.33 55.24 25.09
C ASP A 523 -20.83 55.24 24.77
N TRP A 524 -20.48 55.57 23.52
CA TRP A 524 -19.08 55.65 23.07
C TRP A 524 -18.34 56.88 23.61
N ASP A 525 -19.08 57.92 24.01
CA ASP A 525 -18.51 59.21 24.39
C ASP A 525 -18.05 59.21 25.85
N ASN A 526 -18.83 58.62 26.78
CA ASN A 526 -18.47 58.56 28.20
C ASN A 526 -17.96 57.18 28.65
N ALA A 527 -18.39 56.09 28.00
CA ALA A 527 -18.03 54.72 28.36
C ALA A 527 -17.26 53.98 27.24
N GLY A 528 -16.50 54.73 26.42
CA GLY A 528 -15.76 54.22 25.27
C GLY A 528 -14.80 53.06 25.60
N ASP A 529 -14.11 53.10 26.74
CA ASP A 529 -13.22 52.01 27.19
C ASP A 529 -13.97 50.70 27.45
N SER A 530 -15.14 50.79 28.10
CA SER A 530 -16.01 49.64 28.35
C SER A 530 -16.63 49.12 27.05
N CYS A 531 -17.01 50.00 26.13
CA CYS A 531 -17.51 49.63 24.81
C CYS A 531 -16.44 48.96 23.94
N MET A 532 -15.19 49.42 23.98
CA MET A 532 -14.06 48.80 23.28
C MET A 532 -13.73 47.43 23.87
N LYS A 533 -13.67 47.30 25.21
CA LYS A 533 -13.45 46.01 25.89
C LYS A 533 -14.58 45.02 25.62
N TRP A 534 -15.83 45.45 25.69
CA TRP A 534 -16.97 44.61 25.31
C TRP A 534 -16.91 44.20 23.84
N ARG A 535 -16.54 45.10 22.92
CA ARG A 535 -16.41 44.78 21.49
C ARG A 535 -15.30 43.75 21.21
N SER A 536 -14.23 43.72 22.01
CA SER A 536 -13.16 42.74 21.88
C SER A 536 -13.44 41.39 22.57
N PHE A 537 -14.18 41.38 23.68
CA PHE A 537 -14.43 40.16 24.48
C PHE A 537 -15.83 39.54 24.29
N GLY A 538 -16.80 40.30 23.81
CA GLY A 538 -18.23 39.95 23.84
C GLY A 538 -18.84 39.50 22.51
N LYS A 539 -18.04 39.40 21.44
CA LYS A 539 -18.50 38.91 20.13
C LYS A 539 -17.91 37.56 19.79
#